data_AF-A0A4Z0BID5-F1
#
_entry.id   AF-A0A4Z0BID5-F1
#
_cell.length_a   1.000
_cell.length_b   1.000
_cell.length_c   1.000
_cell.angle_alpha   90.00
_cell.angle_beta   90.00
_cell.angle_gamma   90.00
#
_symmetry.space_group_name_H-M   'P 1'
#
loop_
_entity.id
_entity.type
_entity.pdbx_description
1 polymer ?
#
loop_
_entity_poly.entity_id
_entity_poly.type
_entity_poly.pdbx_seq_one_letter_code
_entity_poly.pdbx_strand_id
1 'polypeptide(L)'
;MNSPFLKHVFACGLFACSFAASAQTIEIKGIYLGMPEADFKQLHPNLNGFTVAGIQSKYSTPYVYFKDGVLDSFSFYFTANGYDDVRAALLTKYSSQFQCEEEIVSTRAGASFKQERCRSDSPAGSVTLSRFVSDISTSSLSMMSRRLIDELKEKQKAKRGDI
;
A
#
# COMPACT_ATOMS: atom_id res chain seq x y z
N MET A 1 -30.98 -56.68 36.53
CA MET A 1 -29.71 -57.23 36.01
C MET A 1 -29.75 -57.19 34.49
N ASN A 2 -28.66 -56.69 33.90
CA ASN A 2 -28.27 -56.69 32.47
C ASN A 2 -28.96 -55.74 31.49
N SER A 3 -28.34 -54.56 31.35
CA SER A 3 -28.28 -53.74 30.13
C SER A 3 -27.55 -54.46 28.99
N PRO A 4 -27.78 -54.02 27.74
CA PRO A 4 -26.66 -53.52 26.94
C PRO A 4 -27.03 -52.18 26.25
N PHE A 5 -26.35 -51.08 26.57
CA PHE A 5 -25.20 -50.53 25.83
C PHE A 5 -25.44 -50.35 24.32
N LEU A 6 -26.06 -49.23 23.93
CA LEU A 6 -25.91 -48.68 22.59
C LEU A 6 -24.78 -47.64 22.57
N LYS A 7 -23.68 -48.02 21.93
CA LYS A 7 -22.55 -47.14 21.59
C LYS A 7 -22.97 -46.27 20.39
N HIS A 8 -23.20 -44.98 20.61
CA HIS A 8 -23.14 -44.01 19.52
C HIS A 8 -21.78 -43.32 19.55
N VAL A 9 -20.97 -43.67 18.55
CA VAL A 9 -19.70 -43.04 18.24
C VAL A 9 -19.99 -41.69 17.61
N PHE A 10 -19.83 -40.61 18.38
CA PHE A 10 -19.75 -39.26 17.81
C PHE A 10 -18.32 -39.04 17.31
N ALA A 11 -18.05 -39.43 16.07
CA ALA A 11 -16.91 -38.94 15.31
C ALA A 11 -17.29 -37.59 14.69
N CYS A 12 -17.22 -36.52 15.48
CA CYS A 12 -17.26 -35.17 14.91
C CYS A 12 -15.83 -34.83 14.50
N GLY A 13 -15.53 -35.04 13.21
CA GLY A 13 -14.25 -34.76 12.61
C GLY A 13 -13.83 -33.31 12.83
N LEU A 14 -12.63 -33.14 13.36
CA LEU A 14 -11.85 -31.90 13.29
C LEU A 14 -11.64 -31.52 11.82
N PHE A 15 -12.63 -30.86 11.21
CA PHE A 15 -12.40 -30.06 10.03
C PHE A 15 -11.74 -28.77 10.50
N ALA A 16 -10.41 -28.83 10.64
CA ALA A 16 -9.59 -27.63 10.70
C ALA A 16 -9.77 -26.91 9.36
N CYS A 17 -10.73 -25.99 9.30
CA CYS A 17 -10.76 -24.95 8.29
C CYS A 17 -9.50 -24.10 8.51
N SER A 18 -8.40 -24.50 7.89
CA SER A 18 -7.25 -23.66 7.67
C SER A 18 -7.73 -22.52 6.79
N PHE A 19 -8.24 -21.45 7.41
CA PHE A 19 -8.33 -20.15 6.77
C PHE A 19 -6.89 -19.78 6.42
N ALA A 20 -6.46 -20.12 5.21
CA ALA A 20 -5.31 -19.49 4.60
C ALA A 20 -5.71 -18.03 4.43
N ALA A 21 -5.42 -17.22 5.45
CA ALA A 21 -5.38 -15.78 5.32
C ALA A 21 -4.28 -15.50 4.30
N SER A 22 -4.63 -15.50 3.02
CA SER A 22 -3.76 -14.99 1.98
C SER A 22 -3.47 -13.56 2.40
N ALA A 23 -2.22 -13.25 2.74
CA ALA A 23 -1.78 -11.88 2.86
C ALA A 23 -2.10 -11.22 1.51
N GLN A 24 -3.19 -10.46 1.45
CA GLN A 24 -3.68 -9.90 0.21
C GLN A 24 -2.66 -8.88 -0.26
N THR A 25 -1.95 -9.19 -1.34
CA THR A 25 -1.02 -8.25 -1.96
C THR A 25 -1.83 -7.07 -2.50
N ILE A 26 -1.48 -5.86 -2.08
CA ILE A 26 -2.10 -4.64 -2.60
C ILE A 26 -1.56 -4.38 -3.99
N GLU A 27 -2.48 -4.17 -4.92
CA GLU A 27 -2.20 -4.06 -6.35
C GLU A 27 -2.94 -2.86 -6.95
N ILE A 28 -2.18 -1.93 -7.51
CA ILE A 28 -2.71 -0.73 -8.15
C ILE A 28 -2.65 -0.92 -9.66
N LYS A 29 -3.80 -1.18 -10.29
CA LYS A 29 -3.92 -1.35 -11.75
C LYS A 29 -2.97 -2.43 -12.32
N GLY A 30 -2.83 -3.58 -11.67
CA GLY A 30 -1.89 -4.63 -12.05
C GLY A 30 -0.54 -4.53 -11.32
N ILE A 31 -0.16 -3.36 -10.79
CA ILE A 31 1.16 -3.11 -10.21
C ILE A 31 1.19 -3.54 -8.74
N TYR A 32 2.14 -4.40 -8.36
CA TYR A 32 2.37 -4.81 -6.98
C TYR A 32 3.86 -4.88 -6.63
N LEU A 33 4.18 -4.71 -5.35
CA LEU A 33 5.56 -4.78 -4.85
C LEU A 33 6.14 -6.19 -5.00
N GLY A 34 7.39 -6.28 -5.44
CA GLY A 34 8.04 -7.56 -5.76
C GLY A 34 7.70 -8.13 -7.14
N MET A 35 6.89 -7.43 -7.95
CA MET A 35 6.65 -7.80 -9.35
C MET A 35 7.98 -7.83 -10.12
N PRO A 36 8.28 -8.90 -10.89
CA PRO A 36 9.45 -8.93 -11.77
C PRO A 36 9.45 -7.77 -12.76
N GLU A 37 10.61 -7.18 -13.00
CA GLU A 37 10.75 -6.03 -13.91
C GLU A 37 10.30 -6.37 -15.34
N ALA A 38 10.55 -7.61 -15.79
CA ALA A 38 10.09 -8.10 -17.08
C ALA A 38 8.55 -8.09 -17.18
N ASP A 39 7.88 -8.62 -16.15
CA ASP A 39 6.42 -8.67 -16.08
C ASP A 39 5.83 -7.26 -16.01
N PHE A 40 6.45 -6.37 -15.23
CA PHE A 40 6.05 -4.96 -15.17
C PHE A 40 6.12 -4.30 -16.54
N LYS A 41 7.24 -4.44 -17.25
CA LYS A 41 7.45 -3.84 -18.57
C LYS A 41 6.53 -4.44 -19.63
N GLN A 42 6.17 -5.72 -19.51
CA GLN A 42 5.21 -6.37 -20.38
C GLN A 42 3.78 -5.86 -20.15
N LEU A 43 3.37 -5.70 -18.89
CA LEU A 43 2.03 -5.21 -18.52
C LEU A 43 1.87 -3.71 -18.74
N HIS A 44 2.94 -2.95 -18.52
CA HIS A 44 2.96 -1.49 -18.59
C HIS A 44 4.10 -1.00 -19.50
N PRO A 45 4.04 -1.28 -20.82
CA PRO A 45 5.08 -0.88 -21.77
C PRO A 45 5.20 0.64 -21.91
N ASN A 46 4.14 1.37 -21.54
CA ASN A 46 4.11 2.83 -21.52
C ASN A 46 3.22 3.30 -20.36
N LEU A 47 3.73 4.22 -19.54
CA LEU A 47 3.01 4.84 -18.43
C LEU A 47 2.55 6.27 -18.72
N ASN A 48 2.76 6.77 -19.95
CA ASN A 48 2.23 8.07 -20.36
C ASN A 48 0.71 8.04 -20.31
N GLY A 49 0.11 8.97 -19.55
CA GLY A 49 -1.34 9.00 -19.34
C GLY A 49 -1.84 7.94 -18.37
N PHE A 50 -0.96 7.31 -17.58
CA PHE A 50 -1.39 6.40 -16.51
C PHE A 50 -2.34 7.11 -15.54
N THR A 51 -3.44 6.43 -15.20
CA THR A 51 -4.46 6.96 -14.29
C THR A 51 -4.76 6.02 -13.13
N VAL A 52 -5.07 6.61 -11.98
CA VAL A 52 -5.61 5.92 -10.81
C VAL A 52 -6.95 6.54 -10.50
N ALA A 53 -8.02 5.73 -10.43
CA ALA A 53 -9.39 6.20 -10.26
C ALA A 53 -9.82 7.27 -11.30
N GLY A 54 -9.29 7.23 -12.52
CA GLY A 54 -9.55 8.23 -13.56
C GLY A 54 -8.73 9.52 -13.43
N ILE A 55 -7.98 9.69 -12.34
CA ILE A 55 -7.10 10.84 -12.12
C ILE A 55 -5.78 10.60 -12.84
N GLN A 56 -5.33 11.58 -13.62
CA GLN A 56 -4.05 11.55 -14.33
C GLN A 56 -2.88 11.91 -13.43
N SER A 57 -1.69 11.40 -13.77
CA SER A 57 -0.48 11.86 -13.10
C SER A 57 -0.23 13.34 -13.38
N LYS A 58 0.25 14.06 -12.38
CA LYS A 58 0.76 15.43 -12.51
C LYS A 58 2.03 15.50 -13.35
N TYR A 59 2.79 14.39 -13.43
CA TYR A 59 3.98 14.26 -14.25
C TYR A 59 3.71 13.36 -15.45
N SER A 60 4.57 13.38 -16.47
CA SER A 60 4.39 12.56 -17.68
C SER A 60 4.27 11.08 -17.36
N THR A 61 5.04 10.60 -16.38
CA THR A 61 5.04 9.20 -15.93
C THR A 61 5.15 9.12 -14.41
N PRO A 62 4.53 8.11 -13.77
CA PRO A 62 4.82 7.75 -12.39
C PRO A 62 6.31 7.42 -12.23
N TYR A 63 6.84 7.62 -11.04
CA TYR A 63 8.18 7.18 -10.70
C TYR A 63 8.16 5.67 -10.39
N VAL A 64 9.09 4.92 -10.98
CA VAL A 64 9.21 3.47 -10.81
C VAL A 64 10.68 3.15 -10.52
N TYR A 65 10.91 2.35 -9.50
CA TYR A 65 12.25 1.90 -9.12
C TYR A 65 12.28 0.40 -8.92
N PHE A 66 13.24 -0.24 -9.58
CA PHE A 66 13.51 -1.67 -9.47
C PHE A 66 14.79 -1.89 -8.69
N LYS A 67 14.78 -2.93 -7.86
CA LYS A 67 15.96 -3.42 -7.16
C LYS A 67 16.02 -4.92 -7.34
N ASP A 68 17.19 -5.41 -7.72
CA ASP A 68 17.46 -6.84 -7.91
C ASP A 68 16.43 -7.52 -8.85
N GLY A 69 16.01 -6.80 -9.89
CA GLY A 69 15.09 -7.27 -10.92
C GLY A 69 13.60 -7.28 -10.52
N VAL A 70 13.23 -6.75 -9.35
CA VAL A 70 11.83 -6.66 -8.90
C VAL A 70 11.42 -5.24 -8.52
N LEU A 71 10.12 -4.94 -8.62
CA LEU A 71 9.56 -3.63 -8.30
C LEU A 71 9.70 -3.35 -6.81
N ASP A 72 10.44 -2.31 -6.50
CA ASP A 72 10.83 -1.97 -5.14
C ASP A 72 10.18 -0.67 -4.65
N SER A 73 9.91 0.26 -5.57
CA SER A 73 9.11 1.44 -5.30
C SER A 73 8.32 1.92 -6.52
N PHE A 74 7.12 2.43 -6.28
CA PHE A 74 6.27 3.07 -7.27
C PHE A 74 5.65 4.32 -6.64
N SER A 75 5.73 5.47 -7.31
CA SER A 75 5.11 6.70 -6.85
C SER A 75 4.34 7.39 -7.96
N PHE A 76 3.03 7.54 -7.73
CA PHE A 76 2.10 8.24 -8.58
C PHE A 76 1.73 9.58 -7.94
N TYR A 77 2.16 10.68 -8.54
CA TYR A 77 1.83 12.03 -8.10
C TYR A 77 0.70 12.60 -8.94
N PHE A 78 -0.23 13.31 -8.31
CA PHE A 78 -1.42 13.87 -8.96
C PHE A 78 -1.89 15.13 -8.24
N THR A 79 -2.85 15.85 -8.83
CA THR A 79 -3.37 17.10 -8.25
C THR A 79 -4.21 16.84 -7.01
N ALA A 80 -4.11 17.71 -6.00
CA ALA A 80 -4.83 17.58 -4.73
C ALA A 80 -6.36 17.42 -4.88
N ASN A 81 -6.95 18.00 -5.92
CA ASN A 81 -8.39 17.88 -6.19
C ASN A 81 -8.84 16.43 -6.47
N GLY A 82 -7.94 15.55 -6.92
CA GLY A 82 -8.24 14.14 -7.19
C GLY A 82 -8.06 13.23 -5.97
N TYR A 83 -7.70 13.77 -4.81
CA TYR A 83 -7.39 12.97 -3.63
C TYR A 83 -8.56 12.13 -3.15
N ASP A 84 -9.74 12.73 -3.03
CA ASP A 84 -10.91 12.05 -2.48
C ASP A 84 -11.39 10.92 -3.41
N ASP A 85 -11.25 11.08 -4.72
CA ASP A 85 -11.57 10.04 -5.72
C ASP A 85 -10.62 8.84 -5.62
N VAL A 86 -9.30 9.10 -5.54
CA VAL A 86 -8.30 8.05 -5.37
C VAL A 86 -8.48 7.34 -4.03
N ARG A 87 -8.73 8.09 -2.95
CA ARG A 87 -9.02 7.55 -1.62
C ARG A 87 -10.25 6.66 -1.64
N ALA A 88 -11.36 7.14 -2.20
CA ALA A 88 -12.60 6.37 -2.30
C ALA A 88 -12.38 5.06 -3.08
N ALA A 89 -11.63 5.10 -4.19
CA ALA A 89 -11.31 3.90 -4.96
C ALA A 89 -10.45 2.89 -4.17
N LEU A 90 -9.45 3.37 -3.41
CA LEU A 90 -8.61 2.52 -2.57
C LEU A 90 -9.42 1.91 -1.42
N LEU A 91 -10.22 2.70 -0.70
CA LEU A 91 -11.04 2.21 0.40
C LEU A 91 -12.14 1.27 -0.09
N THR A 92 -12.68 1.46 -1.29
CA THR A 92 -13.63 0.51 -1.88
C THR A 92 -12.98 -0.85 -2.15
N LYS A 93 -11.73 -0.87 -2.62
CA LYS A 93 -11.01 -2.10 -2.95
C LYS A 93 -10.33 -2.77 -1.75
N TYR A 94 -9.93 -1.99 -0.74
CA TYR A 94 -9.04 -2.41 0.35
C TYR A 94 -9.49 -1.92 1.74
N SER A 95 -10.80 -1.78 1.95
CA SER A 95 -11.40 -1.16 3.15
C SER A 95 -10.83 -1.62 4.49
N SER A 96 -10.50 -2.91 4.64
CA SER A 96 -9.99 -3.48 5.89
C SER A 96 -8.48 -3.32 6.10
N GLN A 97 -7.75 -2.85 5.09
CA GLN A 97 -6.28 -2.81 5.11
C GLN A 97 -5.73 -1.39 5.23
N PHE A 98 -6.51 -0.37 4.89
CA PHE A 98 -6.09 1.02 4.96
C PHE A 98 -6.53 1.67 6.27
N GLN A 99 -5.57 2.29 6.96
CA GLN A 99 -5.78 3.15 8.11
C GLN A 99 -5.49 4.58 7.68
N CYS A 100 -6.46 5.48 7.86
CA CYS A 100 -6.31 6.90 7.55
C CYS A 100 -6.18 7.69 8.85
N GLU A 101 -5.15 8.52 8.92
CA GLU A 101 -4.85 9.39 10.04
C GLU A 101 -4.85 10.84 9.57
N GLU A 102 -5.43 11.72 10.39
CA GLU A 102 -5.28 13.16 10.23
C GLU A 102 -4.00 13.63 10.91
N GLU A 103 -3.20 14.38 10.18
CA GLU A 103 -1.97 14.99 10.69
C GLU A 103 -1.99 16.49 10.41
N ILE A 104 -1.31 17.27 11.24
CA ILE A 104 -1.03 18.68 10.94
C ILE A 104 0.39 18.78 10.42
N VAL A 105 0.55 19.27 9.18
CA VAL A 105 1.86 19.59 8.61
C VAL A 105 2.10 21.08 8.64
N SER A 106 3.30 21.47 9.07
CA SER A 106 3.72 22.86 9.10
C SER A 106 4.79 23.11 8.04
N THR A 107 4.64 24.22 7.34
CA THR A 107 5.65 24.74 6.42
C THR A 107 6.80 25.38 7.19
N ARG A 108 7.95 25.55 6.54
CA ARG A 108 9.08 26.29 7.12
C ARG A 108 8.73 27.73 7.51
N ALA A 109 7.72 28.32 6.85
CA ALA A 109 7.20 29.66 7.16
C ALA A 109 6.20 29.68 8.33
N GLY A 110 5.88 28.53 8.95
CA GLY A 110 5.00 28.43 10.12
C GLY A 110 3.52 28.25 9.80
N ALA A 111 3.11 28.24 8.52
CA ALA A 111 1.73 27.92 8.15
C ALA A 111 1.45 26.42 8.36
N SER A 112 0.30 26.10 8.96
CA SER A 112 -0.12 24.73 9.28
C SER A 112 -1.34 24.31 8.47
N PHE A 113 -1.32 23.08 7.97
CA PHE A 113 -2.37 22.52 7.14
C PHE A 113 -2.75 21.15 7.69
N LYS A 114 -4.06 20.87 7.74
CA LYS A 114 -4.55 19.52 7.99
C LYS A 114 -4.29 18.68 6.74
N GLN A 115 -3.58 17.57 6.90
CA GLN A 115 -3.45 16.54 5.88
C GLN A 115 -4.10 15.25 6.37
N GLU A 116 -4.58 14.45 5.43
CA GLU A 116 -4.95 13.06 5.71
C GLU A 116 -3.92 12.16 5.03
N ARG A 117 -3.47 11.15 5.76
CA ARG A 117 -2.58 10.11 5.27
C ARG A 117 -3.22 8.76 5.48
N CYS A 118 -3.50 8.06 4.39
CA CYS A 118 -3.96 6.68 4.43
C CYS A 118 -2.78 5.74 4.16
N ARG A 119 -2.65 4.70 4.98
CA ARG A 119 -1.56 3.74 4.88
C ARG A 119 -2.09 2.34 5.01
N SER A 120 -1.49 1.43 4.25
CA SER A 120 -1.59 0.02 4.46
C SER A 120 -0.21 -0.61 4.51
N ASP A 121 -0.03 -1.58 5.40
CA ASP A 121 1.19 -2.37 5.55
C ASP A 121 0.90 -3.84 5.27
N SER A 122 1.83 -4.47 4.56
CA SER A 122 1.84 -5.88 4.24
C SER A 122 3.24 -6.46 4.45
N PRO A 123 3.41 -7.79 4.41
CA PRO A 123 4.73 -8.40 4.41
C PRO A 123 5.62 -7.92 3.24
N ALA A 124 5.03 -7.64 2.07
CA ALA A 124 5.76 -7.16 0.89
C ALA A 124 6.24 -5.70 1.02
N GLY A 125 5.53 -4.88 1.81
CA GLY A 125 5.85 -3.47 2.00
C GLY A 125 4.64 -2.62 2.38
N SER A 126 4.65 -1.35 2.03
CA SER A 126 3.57 -0.41 2.37
C SER A 126 3.03 0.31 1.15
N VAL A 127 1.74 0.61 1.19
CA VAL A 127 1.08 1.54 0.27
C VAL A 127 0.62 2.75 1.08
N THR A 128 0.98 3.94 0.64
CA THR A 128 0.64 5.21 1.29
C THR A 128 -0.04 6.13 0.31
N LEU A 129 -1.19 6.68 0.69
CA LEU A 129 -1.85 7.79 0.05
C LEU A 129 -1.72 9.03 0.93
N SER A 130 -1.08 10.08 0.43
CA SER A 130 -0.88 11.35 1.14
C SER A 130 -1.61 12.48 0.42
N ARG A 131 -2.39 13.26 1.17
CA ARG A 131 -3.12 14.41 0.61
C ARG A 131 -2.17 15.49 0.10
N PHE A 132 -1.11 15.78 0.84
CA PHE A 132 -0.12 16.78 0.46
C PHE A 132 1.28 16.17 0.51
N VAL A 133 2.06 16.39 -0.56
CA VAL A 133 3.50 16.06 -0.60
C VAL A 133 4.26 17.21 -1.25
N SER A 134 5.31 17.68 -0.59
CA SER A 134 6.15 18.83 -0.98
C SER A 134 5.43 20.18 -1.05
N ASP A 135 4.17 20.24 -1.50
CA ASP A 135 3.31 21.41 -1.62
C ASP A 135 1.83 21.04 -1.43
N ILE A 136 0.95 22.05 -1.29
CA ILE A 136 -0.50 21.85 -1.04
C ILE A 136 -1.32 21.48 -2.29
N SER A 137 -0.71 21.52 -3.48
CA SER A 137 -1.36 21.20 -4.76
C SER A 137 -1.09 19.77 -5.23
N THR A 138 -0.18 19.06 -4.57
CA THR A 138 0.31 17.74 -4.99
C THR A 138 -0.07 16.69 -3.96
N SER A 139 -0.80 15.67 -4.39
CA SER A 139 -1.01 14.42 -3.65
C SER A 139 -0.13 13.32 -4.21
N SER A 140 0.05 12.25 -3.44
CA SER A 140 0.75 11.05 -3.91
C SER A 140 0.11 9.76 -3.45
N LEU A 141 0.11 8.77 -4.34
CA LEU A 141 -0.01 7.36 -4.01
C LEU A 141 1.37 6.72 -4.20
N SER A 142 1.94 6.16 -3.14
CA SER A 142 3.24 5.51 -3.17
C SER A 142 3.16 4.07 -2.67
N MET A 143 4.00 3.22 -3.23
CA MET A 143 4.22 1.84 -2.83
C MET A 143 5.71 1.69 -2.58
N MET A 144 6.09 1.12 -1.44
CA MET A 144 7.51 0.87 -1.10
C MET A 144 7.66 -0.52 -0.51
N SER A 145 8.66 -1.26 -0.99
CA SER A 145 8.97 -2.59 -0.47
C SER A 145 9.38 -2.53 1.01
N ARG A 146 9.20 -3.64 1.72
CA ARG A 146 9.65 -3.79 3.12
C ARG A 146 11.14 -3.47 3.26
N ARG A 147 11.95 -4.02 2.35
CA ARG A 147 13.40 -3.80 2.25
C ARG A 147 13.73 -2.30 2.18
N LEU A 148 13.10 -1.57 1.25
CA LEU A 148 13.34 -0.13 1.08
C LEU A 148 12.92 0.66 2.33
N ILE A 149 11.78 0.32 2.93
CA ILE A 149 11.32 0.95 4.17
C ILE A 149 12.35 0.79 5.27
N ASP A 150 12.90 -0.41 5.44
CA ASP A 150 13.87 -0.70 6.50
C ASP A 150 15.21 0.02 6.24
N GLU A 151 15.68 0.07 4.99
CA GLU A 151 16.86 0.87 4.62
C GLU A 151 16.69 2.37 4.91
N LEU A 152 15.51 2.93 4.63
CA LEU A 152 15.23 4.33 4.91
C LEU A 152 15.18 4.61 6.42
N LYS A 153 14.63 3.69 7.21
CA LYS A 153 14.63 3.79 8.68
C LYS A 153 16.05 3.79 9.24
N GLU A 154 16.92 2.89 8.78
CA GLU A 154 18.30 2.83 9.26
C GLU A 154 19.09 4.10 8.86
N LYS A 155 18.90 4.61 7.64
CA LYS A 155 19.48 5.89 7.22
C LYS A 155 18.98 7.07 8.06
N GLN A 156 17.71 7.07 8.47
CA GLN A 156 17.16 8.11 9.34
C GLN A 156 17.71 8.02 10.77
N LYS A 157 17.86 6.81 11.33
CA LYS A 157 18.48 6.61 12.63
C LYS A 157 19.93 7.09 12.65
N ALA A 158 20.72 6.73 11.64
CA ALA A 158 22.10 7.20 11.51
C ALA A 158 22.20 8.73 11.52
N LYS A 159 21.38 9.40 10.70
CA LYS A 159 21.34 10.88 10.66
C LYS A 159 20.89 11.55 11.95
N ARG A 160 20.13 10.86 12.80
CA ARG A 160 19.67 11.38 14.10
C ARG A 160 20.64 11.06 15.24
N GLY A 161 21.47 10.02 15.10
CA GLY A 161 22.49 9.66 16.08
C GLY A 161 23.76 10.52 16.01
N ASP A 162 23.93 11.28 14.93
CA ASP A 162 25.05 12.22 14.72
C ASP A 162 24.73 13.66 15.19
N ILE A 163 23.75 13.85 16.09
CA ILE A 163 23.38 15.13 16.71
C ILE A 163 23.50 15.03 18.23
#